data_AF-A0A8D8KN01-F1
#
_entry.id   AF-A0A8D8KN01-F1
#
_cell.length_a   1.000
_cell.length_b   1.000
_cell.length_c   1.000
_cell.angle_alpha   90.00
_cell.angle_beta   90.00
_cell.angle_gamma   90.00
#
_symmetry.space_group_name_H-M   'P 1'
#
loop_
_entity.id
_entity.type
_entity.pdbx_description
1 polymer ?
#
loop_
_entity_poly.entity_id
_entity_poly.type
_entity_poly.pdbx_seq_one_letter_code
_entity_poly.pdbx_strand_id
1 'polypeptide(L)'
;MCERIPIQQQLISCHWVRKWKFVENLIAWRLVVACIMLVVILHQPSPISATCRKQDVNSCEAICVPVTGGTTWGENITTAVDTPLEWRCELRIIVIMPINTSIEASLPRVHPVLMKAEEEIRARQIIPPSVAIRWIFYDDQCDQARATVSAMDGTGRDCGHVILGPTCDYALAPVARIGRFIYNDGIPVITGAGYTFDFVQNKTRCEDEFFMLIRTGWLSFKRIAYFMIDLLKHYKWNRVVYFYERNSYHNVAGPNTGHLVLSTMAEFFRRENITYLPFSTDSARSNFTESLKEKVGFSHSIVIMCASPATIREIMLAAAELNMVDSGEYVFFNIEIFSSMAATKKPPWFVKNDTDERNQKAKNAYTALLQVVARQPEDEEYRRFSEEVKQLTKANFNYTYAED
;
A
#
# COMPACT_ATOMS: atom_id res chain seq x y z
N MET A 1 2.89 23.42 -9.71
CA MET A 1 3.34 22.30 -10.56
C MET A 1 2.70 22.35 -11.94
N CYS A 2 3.47 22.16 -13.02
CA CYS A 2 2.99 22.12 -14.40
C CYS A 2 2.45 20.72 -14.75
N GLU A 3 1.16 20.61 -15.07
CA GLU A 3 0.64 19.48 -15.83
C GLU A 3 1.05 19.63 -17.30
N ARG A 4 1.71 18.62 -17.87
CA ARG A 4 1.60 18.41 -19.32
C ARG A 4 0.23 17.79 -19.55
N ILE A 5 -0.68 18.58 -20.12
CA ILE A 5 -1.93 18.05 -20.66
C ILE A 5 -1.56 17.14 -21.84
N PRO A 6 -1.87 15.82 -21.81
CA PRO A 6 -1.71 14.99 -22.99
C PRO A 6 -2.71 15.48 -24.03
N ILE A 7 -2.18 15.81 -25.22
CA ILE A 7 -2.98 16.15 -26.39
C ILE A 7 -3.98 15.00 -26.61
N GLN A 8 -5.26 15.27 -26.35
CA GLN A 8 -6.34 14.42 -26.79
C GLN A 8 -6.30 14.42 -28.32
N GLN A 9 -5.74 13.37 -28.92
CA GLN A 9 -6.09 13.01 -30.28
C GLN A 9 -7.58 12.68 -30.24
N GLN A 10 -8.42 13.67 -30.60
CA GLN A 10 -9.77 13.40 -31.04
C GLN A 10 -9.66 12.52 -32.29
N LEU A 11 -9.76 11.22 -32.08
CA LEU A 11 -10.07 10.25 -33.13
C LEU A 11 -11.46 10.58 -33.65
N ILE A 12 -11.50 11.40 -34.70
CA ILE A 12 -12.68 11.55 -35.55
C ILE A 12 -12.84 10.22 -36.29
N SER A 13 -13.70 9.35 -35.76
CA SER A 13 -14.21 8.20 -36.49
C SER A 13 -15.11 8.71 -37.62
N CYS A 14 -14.55 8.89 -38.82
CA CYS A 14 -15.34 9.05 -40.03
C CYS A 14 -15.60 7.67 -40.63
N HIS A 15 -16.85 7.21 -40.52
CA HIS A 15 -17.39 6.12 -41.33
C HIS A 15 -17.31 6.51 -42.81
N TRP A 16 -16.51 5.76 -43.57
CA TRP A 16 -16.44 5.85 -45.03
C TRP A 16 -17.72 5.29 -45.66
N VAL A 17 -18.45 6.13 -46.40
CA VAL A 17 -19.44 5.66 -47.39
C VAL A 17 -19.18 6.32 -48.74
N ARG A 18 -18.90 5.43 -49.71
CA ARG A 18 -19.07 5.52 -51.17
C ARG A 18 -18.19 6.46 -52.01
N LYS A 19 -17.40 5.78 -52.84
CA LYS A 19 -16.92 6.12 -54.20
C LYS A 19 -17.68 7.27 -54.88
N TRP A 20 -17.00 8.38 -55.15
CA TRP A 20 -17.35 9.31 -56.22
C TRP A 20 -16.15 9.52 -57.15
N LYS A 21 -16.45 9.49 -58.45
CA LYS A 21 -15.49 9.55 -59.56
C LYS A 21 -14.80 10.93 -59.61
N PHE A 22 -13.52 10.85 -59.91
CA PHE A 22 -12.62 11.96 -60.21
C PHE A 22 -13.16 12.77 -61.40
N VAL A 23 -13.53 14.03 -61.17
CA VAL A 23 -13.74 15.02 -62.24
C VAL A 23 -12.93 16.26 -61.86
N GLU A 24 -12.04 16.63 -62.76
CA GLU A 24 -11.10 17.74 -62.67
C GLU A 24 -11.83 19.06 -62.48
N ASN A 25 -11.69 19.67 -61.30
CA ASN A 25 -11.96 21.08 -61.11
C ASN A 25 -10.92 21.67 -60.15
N LEU A 26 -9.81 22.10 -60.75
CA LEU A 26 -8.65 22.68 -60.05
C LEU A 26 -9.03 23.87 -59.15
N ILE A 27 -10.13 24.57 -59.48
CA ILE A 27 -10.65 25.73 -58.75
C ILE A 27 -11.35 25.29 -57.45
N ALA A 28 -12.14 24.21 -57.49
CA ALA A 28 -12.82 23.69 -56.31
C ALA A 28 -11.82 23.15 -55.28
N TRP A 29 -10.75 22.50 -55.74
CA TRP A 29 -9.69 22.01 -54.86
C TRP A 29 -8.89 23.15 -54.20
N ARG A 30 -8.59 24.21 -54.96
CA ARG A 30 -7.93 25.42 -54.41
C ARG A 30 -8.80 26.12 -53.36
N LEU A 31 -10.12 26.18 -53.55
CA LEU A 31 -11.05 26.75 -52.57
C LEU A 31 -11.16 25.91 -51.31
N VAL A 32 -11.19 24.58 -51.42
CA VAL A 32 -11.21 23.68 -50.26
C VAL A 32 -9.90 23.78 -49.47
N VAL A 33 -8.75 23.79 -50.14
CA VAL A 33 -7.44 23.95 -49.49
C VAL A 33 -7.31 25.34 -48.86
N ALA A 34 -7.79 26.39 -49.53
CA ALA A 34 -7.82 27.74 -48.96
C ALA A 34 -8.73 27.83 -47.73
N CYS A 35 -9.92 27.21 -47.74
CA CYS A 35 -10.79 27.14 -46.58
C CYS A 35 -10.17 26.35 -45.42
N ILE A 36 -9.51 25.22 -45.69
CA ILE A 36 -8.82 24.45 -44.65
C ILE A 36 -7.67 25.26 -44.05
N MET A 37 -6.86 25.94 -44.89
CA MET A 37 -5.80 26.82 -44.42
C MET A 37 -6.35 28.00 -43.61
N LEU A 38 -7.47 28.60 -44.04
CA LEU A 38 -8.15 29.66 -43.29
C LEU A 38 -8.68 29.16 -41.93
N VAL A 39 -9.23 27.95 -41.87
CA VAL A 39 -9.68 27.34 -40.61
C VAL A 39 -8.49 27.07 -39.68
N VAL A 40 -7.36 26.57 -40.20
CA VAL A 40 -6.12 26.34 -39.43
C VAL A 40 -5.49 27.65 -38.95
N ILE A 41 -5.54 28.71 -39.74
CA ILE A 41 -5.03 30.05 -39.37
C ILE A 41 -5.97 30.73 -38.36
N LEU A 42 -7.30 30.57 -38.50
CA LEU A 42 -8.30 31.13 -37.58
C LEU A 42 -8.43 30.33 -36.28
N HIS A 43 -8.04 29.06 -36.27
CA HIS A 43 -8.02 28.18 -35.09
C HIS A 43 -6.59 27.81 -34.69
N GLN A 44 -5.65 28.76 -34.77
CA GLN A 44 -4.38 28.54 -34.08
C GLN A 44 -4.69 28.28 -32.60
N PRO A 45 -4.27 27.14 -32.03
CA PRO A 45 -4.49 26.87 -30.62
C PRO A 45 -3.84 28.01 -29.86
N SER A 46 -4.64 28.69 -29.03
CA SER A 46 -4.14 29.73 -28.14
C SER A 46 -2.94 29.15 -27.38
N PRO A 47 -1.85 29.90 -27.21
CA PRO A 47 -0.72 29.42 -26.42
C PRO A 47 -1.24 29.10 -25.02
N ILE A 48 -1.37 27.81 -24.71
CA ILE A 48 -1.77 27.36 -23.37
C ILE A 48 -0.58 27.70 -22.48
N SER A 49 -0.73 28.77 -21.71
CA SER A 49 0.22 29.14 -20.67
C SER A 49 0.16 28.07 -19.58
N ALA A 50 1.05 27.09 -19.65
CA ALA A 50 1.20 26.07 -18.63
C ALA A 50 1.94 26.67 -17.43
N THR A 51 1.26 27.50 -16.64
CA THR A 51 1.79 28.00 -15.36
C THR A 51 1.53 26.99 -14.26
N CYS A 52 2.50 26.79 -13.36
CA CYS A 52 2.30 26.07 -12.11
C CYS A 52 1.08 26.64 -11.37
N ARG A 53 0.12 25.79 -10.97
CA ARG A 53 -0.89 26.18 -9.97
C ARG A 53 -0.12 26.65 -8.72
N LYS A 54 -0.20 27.93 -8.42
CA LYS A 54 0.31 28.53 -7.19
C LYS A 54 -0.91 28.82 -6.32
N GLN A 55 -1.03 28.11 -5.21
CA GLN A 55 -2.07 28.35 -4.22
C GLN A 55 -1.58 29.44 -3.27
N ASP A 56 -2.50 30.27 -2.79
CA ASP A 56 -2.22 31.18 -1.69
C ASP A 56 -1.85 30.34 -0.46
N VAL A 57 -0.71 30.66 0.16
CA VAL A 57 -0.20 29.93 1.31
C VAL A 57 -1.09 30.25 2.50
N ASN A 58 -1.73 29.25 3.08
CA ASN A 58 -2.51 29.45 4.30
C ASN A 58 -1.55 29.79 5.44
N SER A 59 -1.94 30.73 6.30
CA SER A 59 -1.13 31.09 7.48
C SER A 59 -0.85 29.89 8.40
N CYS A 60 -1.71 28.88 8.37
CA CYS A 60 -1.57 27.65 9.12
C CYS A 60 -0.61 26.63 8.48
N GLU A 61 -0.07 26.86 7.28
CA GLU A 61 0.99 26.01 6.70
C GLU A 61 2.34 26.28 7.37
N ALA A 62 2.48 27.41 8.07
CA ALA A 62 3.66 27.71 8.86
C ALA A 62 3.71 26.84 10.13
N ILE A 63 4.87 26.23 10.38
CA ILE A 63 5.15 25.51 11.64
C ILE A 63 5.18 26.50 12.80
N CYS A 64 5.77 27.68 12.59
CA CYS A 64 5.92 28.72 13.61
C CYS A 64 5.10 29.96 13.23
N VAL A 65 4.26 30.42 14.15
CA VAL A 65 3.48 31.66 14.01
C VAL A 65 3.83 32.63 15.14
N PRO A 66 3.85 33.96 14.88
CA PRO A 66 4.11 34.93 15.93
C PRO A 66 2.94 34.97 16.90
N VAL A 67 3.23 34.99 18.20
CA VAL A 67 2.24 35.21 19.25
C VAL A 67 1.92 36.70 19.24
N THR A 68 0.87 37.09 18.51
CA THR A 68 0.34 38.46 18.63
C THR A 68 -0.32 38.57 20.00
N GLY A 69 0.31 39.28 20.93
CA GLY A 69 -0.32 39.65 22.20
C GLY A 69 -1.68 40.29 21.92
N GLY A 70 -2.73 39.78 22.55
CA GLY A 70 -4.10 40.20 22.27
C GLY A 70 -4.26 41.71 22.43
N THR A 71 -4.32 42.44 21.32
CA THR A 71 -4.75 43.84 21.33
C THR A 71 -6.27 43.84 21.33
N THR A 72 -6.85 44.09 22.51
CA THR A 72 -8.16 44.71 22.62
C THR A 72 -8.17 45.96 21.74
N TRP A 73 -9.09 46.01 20.78
CA TRP A 73 -9.29 47.16 19.92
C TRP A 73 -9.72 48.35 20.78
N GLY A 74 -8.82 49.33 20.92
CA GLY A 74 -9.13 50.63 21.48
C GLY A 74 -8.14 51.12 22.53
N GLU A 75 -6.89 51.36 22.15
CA GLU A 75 -6.06 52.37 22.83
C GLU A 75 -4.89 52.78 21.93
N ASN A 76 -4.66 54.09 21.82
CA ASN A 76 -3.67 54.70 20.94
C ASN A 76 -2.24 54.38 21.41
N ILE A 77 -1.51 53.57 20.64
CA ILE A 77 -0.12 53.21 20.98
C ILE A 77 0.83 54.23 20.36
N THR A 78 1.38 55.12 21.20
CA THR A 78 2.69 55.76 20.98
C THR A 78 3.65 55.17 22.00
N THR A 79 4.32 54.08 21.63
CA THR A 79 5.62 53.61 22.15
C THR A 79 5.86 52.20 21.59
N ALA A 80 6.75 52.09 20.61
CA ALA A 80 7.28 50.81 20.18
C ALA A 80 8.26 50.32 21.26
N VAL A 81 7.76 49.48 22.16
CA VAL A 81 8.61 48.68 23.04
C VAL A 81 9.06 47.48 22.22
N ASP A 82 10.36 47.33 21.99
CA ASP A 82 10.99 46.11 21.45
C ASP A 82 10.79 44.96 22.45
N THR A 83 9.59 44.36 22.47
CA THR A 83 9.38 43.07 23.10
C THR A 83 9.88 41.99 22.14
N PRO A 84 10.63 40.96 22.62
CA PRO A 84 11.00 39.84 21.79
C PRO A 84 9.75 39.20 21.19
N LEU A 85 9.66 39.12 19.87
CA LEU A 85 8.59 38.40 19.17
C LEU A 85 8.61 36.94 19.64
N GLU A 86 7.65 36.58 20.48
CA GLU A 86 7.46 35.20 20.93
C GLU A 86 6.82 34.38 19.80
N TRP A 87 7.37 33.20 19.53
CA TRP A 87 6.90 32.32 18.46
C TRP A 87 6.28 31.06 19.05
N ARG A 88 5.11 30.69 18.53
CA ARG A 88 4.50 29.39 18.81
C ARG A 88 4.76 28.46 17.64
N CYS A 89 5.55 27.41 17.87
CA CYS A 89 5.90 26.42 16.87
C CYS A 89 5.23 25.07 17.15
N GLU A 90 4.55 24.51 16.15
CA GLU A 90 3.86 23.22 16.26
C GLU A 90 3.98 22.43 14.96
N LEU A 91 4.54 21.22 15.05
CA LEU A 91 4.54 20.23 13.98
C LEU A 91 3.28 19.34 14.12
N ARG A 92 2.31 19.59 13.23
CA ARG A 92 1.08 18.79 13.10
C ARG A 92 1.30 17.58 12.20
N ILE A 93 1.13 16.39 12.75
CA ILE A 93 1.29 15.10 12.08
C ILE A 93 -0.09 14.44 11.98
N ILE A 94 -0.57 14.22 10.76
CA ILE A 94 -1.83 13.52 10.51
C ILE A 94 -1.55 12.02 10.50
N VAL A 95 -2.31 11.24 11.24
CA VAL A 95 -2.19 9.78 11.32
C VAL A 95 -3.50 9.19 10.83
N ILE A 96 -3.49 8.58 9.63
CA ILE A 96 -4.67 7.99 9.00
C ILE A 96 -4.51 6.47 9.08
N MET A 97 -5.28 5.81 9.95
CA MET A 97 -5.21 4.36 10.15
C MET A 97 -6.54 3.84 10.71
N PRO A 98 -6.87 2.54 10.51
CA PRO A 98 -8.11 1.99 11.03
C PRO A 98 -8.06 1.84 12.54
N ILE A 99 -9.16 2.14 13.23
CA ILE A 99 -9.30 1.84 14.67
C ILE A 99 -9.47 0.33 14.92
N ASN A 100 -10.04 -0.39 13.96
CA ASN A 100 -10.34 -1.82 14.10
C ASN A 100 -9.08 -2.66 14.28
N THR A 101 -8.94 -3.28 15.45
CA THR A 101 -7.79 -4.12 15.81
C THR A 101 -7.72 -5.45 15.07
N SER A 102 -8.67 -5.76 14.18
CA SER A 102 -8.54 -6.83 13.19
C SER A 102 -7.47 -6.55 12.14
N ILE A 103 -7.09 -5.28 11.96
CA ILE A 103 -5.95 -4.87 11.15
C ILE A 103 -4.69 -4.79 12.03
N GLU A 104 -3.59 -5.36 11.55
CA GLU A 104 -2.32 -5.45 12.28
C GLU A 104 -1.74 -4.07 12.58
N ALA A 105 -1.78 -3.17 11.59
CA ALA A 105 -1.36 -1.78 11.73
C ALA A 105 -2.58 -0.86 11.96
N SER A 106 -3.28 -1.10 13.07
CA SER A 106 -4.40 -0.29 13.55
C SER A 106 -3.97 0.75 14.59
N LEU A 107 -4.76 1.83 14.74
CA LEU A 107 -4.45 2.92 15.66
C LEU A 107 -4.14 2.48 17.10
N PRO A 108 -4.91 1.58 17.75
CA PRO A 108 -4.60 1.13 19.11
C PRO A 108 -3.25 0.42 19.25
N ARG A 109 -2.76 -0.19 18.16
CA ARG A 109 -1.48 -0.91 18.13
C ARG A 109 -0.31 -0.01 17.76
N VAL A 110 -0.53 0.96 16.86
CA VAL A 110 0.50 1.88 16.36
C VAL A 110 0.71 3.08 17.27
N HIS A 111 -0.31 3.58 17.97
CA HIS A 111 -0.16 4.76 18.82
C HIS A 111 0.93 4.58 19.91
N PRO A 112 1.02 3.45 20.65
CA PRO A 112 2.15 3.18 21.55
C PRO A 112 3.53 3.27 20.88
N VAL A 113 3.63 2.84 19.61
CA VAL A 113 4.87 2.96 18.83
C VAL A 113 5.21 4.42 18.54
N LEU A 114 4.21 5.25 18.23
CA LEU A 114 4.40 6.69 18.04
C LEU A 114 4.80 7.41 19.33
N MET A 115 4.29 6.97 20.48
CA MET A 115 4.73 7.50 21.78
C MET A 115 6.23 7.22 22.02
N LYS A 116 6.67 5.99 21.77
CA LYS A 116 8.10 5.63 21.83
C LYS A 116 8.94 6.40 20.82
N ALA A 117 8.41 6.64 19.63
CA ALA A 117 9.09 7.46 18.62
C ALA A 117 9.24 8.91 19.08
N GLU A 118 8.22 9.49 19.72
CA GLU A 118 8.32 10.84 20.28
C GLU A 118 9.37 10.93 21.40
N GLU A 119 9.42 9.94 22.31
CA GLU A 119 10.45 9.85 23.33
C GLU A 119 11.86 9.89 22.71
N GLU A 120 12.09 9.09 21.66
CA GLU A 120 13.37 9.07 20.94
C GLU A 120 13.66 10.39 20.21
N ILE A 121 12.65 11.02 19.59
CA ILE A 121 12.78 12.34 18.96
C ILE A 121 13.25 13.38 19.98
N ARG A 122 12.70 13.36 21.19
CA ARG A 122 13.06 14.29 22.27
C ARG A 122 14.43 13.96 22.85
N ALA A 123 14.71 12.69 23.13
CA ALA A 123 16.00 12.25 23.67
C ALA A 123 17.17 12.59 22.74
N ARG A 124 16.99 12.42 21.43
CA ARG A 124 18.01 12.71 20.41
C ARG A 124 18.00 14.15 19.89
N GLN A 125 17.09 14.99 20.38
CA GLN A 125 16.90 16.37 19.94
C GLN A 125 16.74 16.50 18.41
N ILE A 126 16.08 15.52 17.77
CA ILE A 126 15.84 15.52 16.31
C ILE A 126 14.95 16.72 15.93
N ILE A 127 13.96 17.03 16.78
CA ILE A 127 13.10 18.20 16.67
C ILE A 127 13.39 19.12 17.86
N PRO A 128 13.60 20.43 17.66
CA PRO A 128 13.87 21.36 18.76
C PRO A 128 12.80 21.27 19.86
N PRO A 129 13.18 21.35 21.16
CA PRO A 129 12.21 21.30 22.25
C PRO A 129 11.14 22.40 22.21
N SER A 130 11.45 23.53 21.58
CA SER A 130 10.51 24.65 21.36
C SER A 130 9.42 24.36 20.32
N VAL A 131 9.55 23.29 19.54
CA VAL A 131 8.54 22.85 18.58
C VAL A 131 7.69 21.75 19.21
N ALA A 132 6.42 22.06 19.46
CA ALA A 132 5.44 21.08 19.91
C ALA A 132 5.17 20.05 18.80
N ILE A 133 4.98 18.78 19.15
CA ILE A 133 4.54 17.75 18.21
C ILE A 133 3.07 17.47 18.52
N ARG A 134 2.21 17.53 17.51
CA ARG A 134 0.79 17.28 17.64
C ARG A 134 0.36 16.16 16.70
N TRP A 135 -0.03 15.03 17.29
CA TRP A 135 -0.61 13.89 16.59
C TRP A 135 -2.11 14.10 16.38
N ILE A 136 -2.60 13.96 15.14
CA ILE A 136 -4.00 14.14 14.77
C ILE A 136 -4.49 12.87 14.08
N PHE A 137 -5.36 12.12 14.75
CA PHE A 137 -5.75 10.78 14.32
C PHE A 137 -7.07 10.78 13.54
N TYR A 138 -7.09 10.02 12.44
CA TYR A 138 -8.26 9.81 11.60
C TYR A 138 -8.48 8.31 11.34
N ASP A 139 -9.74 7.86 11.49
CA ASP A 139 -10.16 6.48 11.20
C ASP A 139 -10.58 6.32 9.74
N ASP A 140 -9.72 5.70 8.94
CA ASP A 140 -10.04 5.41 7.54
C ASP A 140 -10.92 4.17 7.36
N GLN A 141 -11.09 3.35 8.40
CA GLN A 141 -11.77 2.05 8.33
C GLN A 141 -11.26 1.14 7.22
N CYS A 142 -9.99 1.31 6.81
CA CYS A 142 -9.40 0.61 5.68
C CYS A 142 -10.17 0.85 4.35
N ASP A 143 -10.90 1.97 4.25
CA ASP A 143 -11.68 2.37 3.07
C ASP A 143 -11.04 3.54 2.32
N GLN A 144 -11.06 3.45 0.98
CA GLN A 144 -10.41 4.41 0.08
C GLN A 144 -11.05 5.80 0.12
N ALA A 145 -12.37 5.90 0.23
CA ALA A 145 -13.07 7.17 0.21
C ALA A 145 -12.85 7.90 1.54
N ARG A 146 -12.98 7.17 2.66
CA ARG A 146 -12.72 7.70 4.01
C ARG A 146 -11.27 8.14 4.20
N ALA A 147 -10.29 7.38 3.71
CA ALA A 147 -8.89 7.77 3.75
C ALA A 147 -8.65 9.09 3.01
N THR A 148 -9.29 9.25 1.84
CA THR A 148 -9.19 10.48 1.03
C THR A 148 -9.80 11.67 1.77
N VAL A 149 -11.01 11.52 2.33
CA VAL A 149 -11.66 12.58 3.12
C VAL A 149 -10.81 12.95 4.34
N SER A 150 -10.27 11.95 5.04
CA SER A 150 -9.39 12.14 6.20
C SER A 150 -8.11 12.90 5.85
N ALA A 151 -7.52 12.64 4.68
CA ALA A 151 -6.38 13.40 4.18
C ALA A 151 -6.75 14.86 3.86
N MET A 152 -7.92 15.09 3.25
CA MET A 152 -8.41 16.45 2.97
C MET A 152 -8.74 17.23 4.24
N ASP A 153 -9.40 16.62 5.22
CA ASP A 153 -9.70 17.25 6.50
C ASP A 153 -8.41 17.50 7.30
N GLY A 154 -7.51 16.52 7.35
CA GLY A 154 -6.24 16.64 8.06
C GLY A 154 -5.33 17.74 7.51
N THR A 155 -5.33 17.95 6.18
CA THR A 155 -4.46 18.95 5.53
C THR A 155 -5.17 20.30 5.32
N GLY A 156 -6.47 20.31 5.07
CA GLY A 156 -7.25 21.53 4.87
C GLY A 156 -7.71 22.16 6.18
N ARG A 157 -8.35 21.37 7.07
CA ARG A 157 -8.94 21.86 8.32
C ARG A 157 -7.91 21.93 9.45
N ASP A 158 -7.09 20.88 9.57
CA ASP A 158 -6.12 20.76 10.65
C ASP A 158 -4.70 21.20 10.24
N CYS A 159 -4.49 21.59 8.98
CA CYS A 159 -3.21 22.11 8.48
C CYS A 159 -2.00 21.22 8.82
N GLY A 160 -2.16 19.91 8.61
CA GLY A 160 -1.11 18.91 8.83
C GLY A 160 0.07 19.05 7.86
N HIS A 161 1.28 18.85 8.36
CA HIS A 161 2.51 18.99 7.55
C HIS A 161 3.04 17.67 6.99
N VAL A 162 2.58 16.54 7.54
CA VAL A 162 2.96 15.20 7.13
C VAL A 162 1.82 14.24 7.42
N ILE A 163 1.63 13.25 6.55
CA ILE A 163 0.67 12.17 6.73
C ILE A 163 1.43 10.89 7.06
N LEU A 164 1.07 10.23 8.16
CA LEU A 164 1.46 8.86 8.49
C LEU A 164 0.32 7.88 8.19
N GLY A 165 0.64 6.83 7.45
CA GLY A 165 -0.37 5.93 6.86
C GLY A 165 -0.88 6.46 5.50
N PRO A 166 -2.00 5.94 4.98
CA PRO A 166 -2.76 4.77 5.41
C PRO A 166 -1.97 3.45 5.44
N THR A 167 -2.54 2.43 6.09
CA THR A 167 -1.93 1.10 6.22
C THR A 167 -2.52 0.06 5.28
N CYS A 168 -3.77 0.24 4.82
CA CYS A 168 -4.36 -0.60 3.78
C CYS A 168 -3.99 -0.11 2.39
N ASP A 169 -3.67 -1.01 1.46
CA ASP A 169 -3.17 -0.64 0.12
C ASP A 169 -4.20 0.17 -0.68
N TYR A 170 -5.48 -0.20 -0.63
CA TYR A 170 -6.55 0.55 -1.30
C TYR A 170 -6.82 1.91 -0.66
N ALA A 171 -6.64 2.05 0.66
CA ALA A 171 -6.76 3.32 1.37
C ALA A 171 -5.57 4.25 1.06
N LEU A 172 -4.36 3.67 0.99
CA LEU A 172 -3.12 4.39 0.73
C LEU A 172 -3.07 4.94 -0.69
N ALA A 173 -3.52 4.19 -1.69
CA ALA A 173 -3.42 4.57 -3.10
C ALA A 173 -3.96 5.98 -3.41
N PRO A 174 -5.21 6.36 -3.06
CA PRO A 174 -5.69 7.71 -3.32
C PRO A 174 -4.95 8.78 -2.50
N VAL A 175 -4.65 8.53 -1.22
CA VAL A 175 -3.94 9.50 -0.36
C VAL A 175 -2.55 9.80 -0.89
N ALA A 176 -1.81 8.77 -1.30
CA ALA A 176 -0.48 8.91 -1.87
C ALA A 176 -0.49 9.63 -3.23
N ARG A 177 -1.52 9.41 -4.07
CA ARG A 177 -1.70 10.10 -5.36
C ARG A 177 -1.93 11.59 -5.20
N ILE A 178 -2.77 11.97 -4.25
CA ILE A 178 -3.09 13.39 -4.02
C ILE A 178 -1.98 14.12 -3.26
N GLY A 179 -1.07 13.40 -2.57
CA GLY A 179 -0.01 13.99 -1.75
C GLY A 179 0.81 15.06 -2.49
N ARG A 180 1.14 14.83 -3.77
CA ARG A 180 1.89 15.82 -4.59
C ARG A 180 1.10 17.10 -4.92
N PHE A 181 -0.21 17.10 -4.73
CA PHE A 181 -1.10 18.22 -5.05
C PHE A 181 -1.60 18.98 -3.82
N ILE A 182 -1.22 18.53 -2.62
CA ILE A 182 -1.55 19.20 -1.37
C ILE A 182 -0.48 20.25 -1.09
N TYR A 183 -0.89 21.51 -0.92
CA TYR A 183 -0.01 22.69 -0.86
C TYR A 183 0.81 22.91 -2.15
N ASN A 184 1.64 23.95 -2.15
CA ASN A 184 2.46 24.29 -3.31
C ASN A 184 3.58 23.27 -3.60
N ASP A 185 4.09 22.62 -2.56
CA ASP A 185 5.27 21.74 -2.63
C ASP A 185 4.93 20.24 -2.46
N GLY A 186 3.64 19.92 -2.29
CA GLY A 186 3.21 18.57 -1.90
C GLY A 186 3.31 18.35 -0.39
N ILE A 187 2.62 17.33 0.10
CA ILE A 187 2.74 16.83 1.47
C ILE A 187 3.40 15.44 1.49
N PRO A 188 4.41 15.19 2.34
CA PRO A 188 4.99 13.86 2.50
C PRO A 188 3.95 12.88 3.06
N VAL A 189 3.85 11.71 2.43
CA VAL A 189 3.04 10.58 2.91
C VAL A 189 3.99 9.46 3.29
N ILE A 190 4.09 9.16 4.58
CA ILE A 190 5.02 8.17 5.13
C ILE A 190 4.21 6.98 5.65
N THR A 191 4.56 5.76 5.23
CA THR A 191 3.85 4.57 5.71
C THR A 191 4.78 3.37 5.85
N GLY A 192 4.49 2.52 6.84
CA GLY A 192 5.09 1.19 6.95
C GLY A 192 4.47 0.17 5.97
N ALA A 193 3.36 0.53 5.30
CA ALA A 193 2.62 -0.32 4.38
C ALA A 193 2.94 0.00 2.91
N GLY A 194 1.95 -0.19 2.02
CA GLY A 194 2.13 -0.01 0.57
C GLY A 194 2.90 -1.18 -0.01
N TYR A 195 2.27 -2.35 0.00
CA TYR A 195 2.95 -3.62 -0.30
C TYR A 195 2.92 -3.96 -1.78
N THR A 196 1.85 -3.59 -2.49
CA THR A 196 1.68 -3.86 -3.92
C THR A 196 2.79 -3.23 -4.76
N PHE A 197 3.12 -3.87 -5.89
CA PHE A 197 4.25 -3.48 -6.73
C PHE A 197 4.15 -2.06 -7.33
N ASP A 198 2.98 -1.45 -7.36
CA ASP A 198 2.80 -0.06 -7.82
C ASP A 198 3.51 0.94 -6.88
N PHE A 199 3.50 0.67 -5.58
CA PHE A 199 4.13 1.54 -4.58
C PHE A 199 5.67 1.45 -4.54
N VAL A 200 6.27 0.62 -5.39
CA VAL A 200 7.74 0.45 -5.51
C VAL A 200 8.25 0.77 -6.90
N GLN A 201 7.41 1.34 -7.76
CA GLN A 201 7.85 1.92 -9.02
C GLN A 201 8.75 3.14 -8.78
N ASN A 202 9.39 3.60 -9.84
CA ASN A 202 10.17 4.83 -9.79
C ASN A 202 9.26 6.02 -9.41
N LYS A 203 9.75 6.87 -8.51
CA LYS A 203 9.06 8.02 -7.91
C LYS A 203 9.98 9.25 -7.81
N THR A 204 10.95 9.34 -8.72
CA THR A 204 11.98 10.38 -8.68
C THR A 204 11.55 11.67 -9.39
N ARG A 205 10.46 11.61 -10.17
CA ARG A 205 9.92 12.75 -10.92
C ARG A 205 8.57 13.15 -10.37
N CYS A 206 8.29 14.45 -10.36
CA CYS A 206 7.05 15.03 -9.83
C CYS A 206 5.77 14.44 -10.45
N GLU A 207 5.85 14.07 -11.74
CA GLU A 207 4.81 13.45 -12.54
C GLU A 207 4.55 11.98 -12.18
N ASP A 208 5.44 11.32 -11.44
CA ASP A 208 5.25 9.96 -10.97
C ASP A 208 4.06 9.91 -9.99
N GLU A 209 3.23 8.87 -10.12
CA GLU A 209 1.94 8.73 -9.42
C GLU A 209 2.05 8.86 -7.90
N PHE A 210 3.14 8.37 -7.33
CA PHE A 210 3.37 8.30 -5.89
C PHE A 210 4.62 9.09 -5.45
N PHE A 211 4.89 10.22 -6.12
CA PHE A 211 6.08 11.05 -5.89
C PHE A 211 6.31 11.40 -4.41
N MET A 212 5.25 11.70 -3.65
CA MET A 212 5.36 12.08 -2.23
C MET A 212 5.30 10.89 -1.25
N LEU A 213 5.23 9.65 -1.75
CA LEU A 213 5.08 8.46 -0.90
C LEU A 213 6.44 7.86 -0.50
N ILE A 214 6.74 7.92 0.79
CA ILE A 214 7.90 7.31 1.42
C ILE A 214 7.44 6.05 2.16
N ARG A 215 8.02 4.90 1.79
CA ARG A 215 7.76 3.64 2.49
C ARG A 215 8.92 3.31 3.41
N THR A 216 8.63 3.23 4.70
CA THR A 216 9.60 2.78 5.71
C THR A 216 9.60 1.25 5.85
N GLY A 217 8.53 0.58 5.43
CA GLY A 217 8.44 -0.87 5.38
C GLY A 217 9.36 -1.49 4.32
N TRP A 218 10.21 -2.42 4.74
CA TRP A 218 11.14 -3.11 3.84
C TRP A 218 10.48 -4.13 2.93
N LEU A 219 9.37 -4.73 3.36
CA LEU A 219 8.67 -5.76 2.59
C LEU A 219 7.77 -5.13 1.52
N SER A 220 7.74 -5.74 0.34
CA SER A 220 6.75 -5.47 -0.71
C SER A 220 6.47 -6.79 -1.41
N PHE A 221 5.29 -6.93 -2.02
CA PHE A 221 4.94 -8.13 -2.80
C PHE A 221 5.91 -8.32 -3.97
N LYS A 222 6.48 -7.24 -4.52
CA LYS A 222 7.57 -7.31 -5.52
C LYS A 222 8.80 -8.03 -4.97
N ARG A 223 9.22 -7.72 -3.73
CA ARG A 223 10.37 -8.40 -3.11
C ARG A 223 10.09 -9.88 -2.81
N ILE A 224 8.87 -10.21 -2.38
CA ILE A 224 8.44 -11.61 -2.22
C ILE A 224 8.49 -12.33 -3.57
N ALA A 225 8.02 -11.69 -4.64
CA ALA A 225 8.07 -12.27 -5.98
C ALA A 225 9.50 -12.54 -6.45
N TYR A 226 10.42 -11.59 -6.28
CA TYR A 226 11.83 -11.82 -6.61
C TYR A 226 12.48 -12.91 -5.77
N PHE A 227 12.19 -12.97 -4.47
CA PHE A 227 12.66 -14.07 -3.62
C PHE A 227 12.20 -15.43 -4.18
N MET A 228 10.91 -15.55 -4.54
CA MET A 228 10.39 -16.78 -5.13
C MET A 228 11.03 -17.07 -6.50
N ILE A 229 11.23 -16.06 -7.34
CA ILE A 229 11.91 -16.21 -8.64
C ILE A 229 13.34 -16.74 -8.45
N ASP A 230 14.11 -16.16 -7.53
CA ASP A 230 15.49 -16.56 -7.29
C ASP A 230 15.55 -18.00 -6.76
N LEU A 231 14.62 -18.37 -5.88
CA LEU A 231 14.47 -19.73 -5.37
C LEU A 231 14.14 -20.73 -6.51
N LEU A 232 13.12 -20.42 -7.32
CA LEU A 232 12.73 -21.25 -8.46
C LEU A 232 13.89 -21.42 -9.45
N LYS A 233 14.62 -20.34 -9.77
CA LYS A 233 15.80 -20.39 -10.64
C LYS A 233 16.92 -21.23 -10.06
N HIS A 234 17.20 -21.11 -8.76
CA HIS A 234 18.25 -21.88 -8.09
C HIS A 234 18.03 -23.39 -8.26
N TYR A 235 16.79 -23.84 -8.05
CA TYR A 235 16.40 -25.25 -8.21
C TYR A 235 15.97 -25.62 -9.64
N LYS A 236 16.11 -24.70 -10.60
CA LYS A 236 15.75 -24.89 -12.02
C LYS A 236 14.28 -25.27 -12.24
N TRP A 237 13.39 -24.78 -11.38
CA TRP A 237 11.95 -24.92 -11.53
C TRP A 237 11.37 -23.77 -12.35
N ASN A 238 10.47 -24.07 -13.28
CA ASN A 238 9.87 -23.09 -14.19
C ASN A 238 8.34 -23.22 -14.34
N ARG A 239 7.71 -24.13 -13.59
CA ARG A 239 6.27 -24.41 -13.63
C ARG A 239 5.75 -24.49 -12.20
N VAL A 240 4.76 -23.67 -11.87
CA VAL A 240 4.16 -23.61 -10.53
C VAL A 240 2.64 -23.55 -10.59
N VAL A 241 1.95 -24.07 -9.57
CA VAL A 241 0.52 -23.81 -9.35
C VAL A 241 0.39 -22.88 -8.16
N TYR A 242 -0.44 -21.84 -8.29
CA TYR A 242 -0.65 -20.85 -7.25
C TYR A 242 -2.06 -20.96 -6.68
N PHE A 243 -2.19 -21.51 -5.47
CA PHE A 243 -3.45 -21.58 -4.72
C PHE A 243 -3.61 -20.30 -3.90
N TYR A 244 -4.72 -19.59 -4.05
CA TYR A 244 -4.92 -18.33 -3.35
C TYR A 244 -6.35 -18.10 -2.89
N GLU A 245 -6.47 -17.48 -1.73
CA GLU A 245 -7.72 -16.94 -1.21
C GLU A 245 -7.67 -15.42 -1.42
N ARG A 246 -8.67 -14.85 -2.10
CA ARG A 246 -8.66 -13.44 -2.54
C ARG A 246 -8.47 -12.47 -1.38
N ASN A 247 -9.17 -12.74 -0.28
CA ASN A 247 -9.16 -11.91 0.93
C ASN A 247 -8.20 -12.41 2.02
N SER A 248 -7.34 -13.39 1.73
CA SER A 248 -6.28 -13.76 2.68
C SER A 248 -5.42 -12.55 3.01
N TYR A 249 -4.91 -12.52 4.24
CA TYR A 249 -4.10 -11.43 4.78
C TYR A 249 -4.80 -10.06 4.75
N HIS A 250 -6.13 -10.02 4.80
CA HIS A 250 -6.91 -8.78 4.95
C HIS A 250 -6.44 -7.93 6.13
N ASN A 251 -6.06 -8.57 7.24
CA ASN A 251 -5.50 -7.92 8.42
C ASN A 251 -4.20 -7.14 8.14
N VAL A 252 -3.48 -7.43 7.05
CA VAL A 252 -2.16 -6.83 6.76
C VAL A 252 -2.26 -5.61 5.84
N ALA A 253 -2.94 -5.75 4.69
CA ALA A 253 -3.01 -4.70 3.68
C ALA A 253 -4.44 -4.35 3.23
N GLY A 254 -5.46 -4.88 3.91
CA GLY A 254 -6.86 -4.61 3.65
C GLY A 254 -7.52 -5.51 2.61
N PRO A 255 -8.63 -5.07 1.99
CA PRO A 255 -9.39 -5.86 1.03
C PRO A 255 -8.53 -6.46 -0.08
N ASN A 256 -8.87 -7.68 -0.52
CA ASN A 256 -8.23 -8.38 -1.62
C ASN A 256 -6.69 -8.56 -1.52
N THR A 257 -6.11 -8.53 -0.33
CA THR A 257 -4.64 -8.64 -0.15
C THR A 257 -4.06 -9.89 -0.84
N GLY A 258 -4.65 -11.07 -0.66
CA GLY A 258 -4.21 -12.29 -1.35
C GLY A 258 -4.23 -12.20 -2.88
N HIS A 259 -5.22 -11.51 -3.45
CA HIS A 259 -5.27 -11.23 -4.88
C HIS A 259 -4.18 -10.23 -5.32
N LEU A 260 -3.85 -9.22 -4.51
CA LEU A 260 -2.76 -8.28 -4.81
C LEU A 260 -1.39 -9.00 -4.84
N VAL A 261 -1.19 -9.96 -3.94
CA VAL A 261 0.01 -10.80 -3.90
C VAL A 261 0.10 -11.68 -5.14
N LEU A 262 -0.98 -12.38 -5.49
CA LEU A 262 -1.04 -13.16 -6.73
C LEU A 262 -0.77 -12.28 -7.95
N SER A 263 -1.42 -11.11 -8.04
CA SER A 263 -1.28 -10.20 -9.18
C SER A 263 0.16 -9.74 -9.34
N THR A 264 0.82 -9.42 -8.23
CA THR A 264 2.23 -9.09 -8.20
C THR A 264 3.10 -10.26 -8.65
N MET A 265 2.87 -11.45 -8.09
CA MET A 265 3.62 -12.65 -8.43
C MET A 265 3.50 -13.00 -9.92
N ALA A 266 2.28 -12.97 -10.44
CA ALA A 266 1.98 -13.22 -11.84
C ALA A 266 2.68 -12.23 -12.78
N GLU A 267 2.72 -10.94 -12.43
CA GLU A 267 3.42 -9.92 -13.20
C GLU A 267 4.93 -10.25 -13.33
N PHE A 268 5.60 -10.55 -12.23
CA PHE A 268 7.04 -10.82 -12.26
C PHE A 268 7.38 -12.23 -12.77
N PHE A 269 6.54 -13.24 -12.55
CA PHE A 269 6.71 -14.56 -13.16
C PHE A 269 6.64 -14.51 -14.69
N ARG A 270 5.72 -13.73 -15.27
CA ARG A 270 5.64 -13.53 -16.72
C ARG A 270 6.91 -12.89 -17.28
N ARG A 271 7.47 -11.90 -16.59
CA ARG A 271 8.72 -11.23 -17.01
C ARG A 271 9.91 -12.18 -17.03
N GLU A 272 9.89 -13.22 -16.19
CA GLU A 272 10.95 -14.20 -16.02
C GLU A 272 10.67 -15.54 -16.73
N ASN A 273 9.64 -15.61 -17.58
CA ASN A 273 9.21 -16.81 -18.30
C ASN A 273 8.91 -18.02 -17.38
N ILE A 274 8.43 -17.77 -16.17
CA ILE A 274 7.92 -18.81 -15.26
C ILE A 274 6.46 -19.07 -15.60
N THR A 275 6.16 -20.33 -15.94
CA THR A 275 4.78 -20.77 -16.18
C THR A 275 4.07 -20.92 -14.84
N TYR A 276 2.92 -20.27 -14.70
CA TYR A 276 2.13 -20.34 -13.48
C TYR A 276 0.65 -20.61 -13.79
N LEU A 277 0.00 -21.40 -12.93
CA LEU A 277 -1.43 -21.69 -13.01
C LEU A 277 -2.14 -21.17 -11.74
N PRO A 278 -2.94 -20.10 -11.81
CA PRO A 278 -3.66 -19.60 -10.65
C PRO A 278 -4.91 -20.43 -10.36
N PHE A 279 -5.16 -20.71 -9.08
CA PHE A 279 -6.34 -21.41 -8.59
C PHE A 279 -6.90 -20.68 -7.34
N SER A 280 -8.13 -20.17 -7.44
CA SER A 280 -8.79 -19.53 -6.30
C SER A 280 -9.40 -20.58 -5.37
N THR A 281 -9.16 -20.44 -4.07
CA THR A 281 -9.72 -21.28 -3.00
C THR A 281 -10.98 -20.67 -2.39
N ASP A 282 -11.52 -19.59 -2.96
CA ASP A 282 -12.66 -18.85 -2.39
C ASP A 282 -14.00 -19.62 -2.54
N SER A 283 -14.05 -20.66 -3.37
CA SER A 283 -15.30 -21.38 -3.61
C SER A 283 -15.63 -22.31 -2.43
N ALA A 284 -16.79 -22.15 -1.82
CA ALA A 284 -17.29 -23.02 -0.74
C ALA A 284 -17.45 -24.51 -1.14
N ARG A 285 -17.27 -24.84 -2.42
CA ARG A 285 -17.32 -26.20 -2.99
C ARG A 285 -15.95 -26.73 -3.42
N SER A 286 -14.84 -26.04 -3.13
CA SER A 286 -13.52 -26.52 -3.55
C SER A 286 -13.17 -27.81 -2.80
N ASN A 287 -13.33 -28.93 -3.49
CA ASN A 287 -12.73 -30.18 -3.07
C ASN A 287 -11.23 -30.09 -3.36
N PHE A 288 -10.41 -29.86 -2.34
CA PHE A 288 -8.97 -29.71 -2.50
C PHE A 288 -8.31 -30.98 -3.05
N THR A 289 -8.83 -32.16 -2.73
CA THR A 289 -8.35 -33.44 -3.26
C THR A 289 -8.53 -33.51 -4.78
N GLU A 290 -9.69 -33.11 -5.29
CA GLU A 290 -9.94 -33.04 -6.74
C GLU A 290 -9.11 -31.93 -7.40
N SER A 291 -9.04 -30.76 -6.77
CA SER A 291 -8.28 -29.61 -7.26
C SER A 291 -6.78 -29.93 -7.38
N LEU A 292 -6.21 -30.63 -6.40
CA LEU A 292 -4.82 -31.09 -6.42
C LEU A 292 -4.59 -32.13 -7.52
N LYS A 293 -5.49 -33.10 -7.68
CA LYS A 293 -5.41 -34.08 -8.79
C LYS A 293 -5.41 -33.39 -10.15
N GLU A 294 -6.38 -32.50 -10.39
CA GLU A 294 -6.55 -31.85 -11.69
C GLU A 294 -5.46 -30.82 -12.02
N LYS A 295 -5.10 -29.97 -11.06
CA LYS A 295 -4.21 -28.82 -11.31
C LYS A 295 -2.74 -29.14 -11.09
N VAL A 296 -2.44 -30.02 -10.13
CA VAL A 296 -1.06 -30.33 -9.71
C VAL A 296 -0.61 -31.67 -10.30
N GLY A 297 -1.33 -32.76 -9.98
CA GLY A 297 -0.88 -34.15 -10.17
C GLY A 297 -0.51 -34.58 -11.59
N PHE A 298 -0.86 -33.82 -12.62
CA PHE A 298 -0.50 -34.14 -14.01
C PHE A 298 0.76 -33.46 -14.55
N SER A 299 1.10 -32.25 -14.08
CA SER A 299 2.14 -31.45 -14.77
C SER A 299 2.87 -30.41 -13.91
N HIS A 300 2.65 -30.42 -12.60
CA HIS A 300 3.31 -29.50 -11.67
C HIS A 300 3.71 -30.24 -10.40
N SER A 301 4.92 -29.95 -9.94
CA SER A 301 5.45 -30.43 -8.65
C SER A 301 5.51 -29.32 -7.60
N ILE A 302 5.47 -28.07 -8.03
CA ILE A 302 5.66 -26.91 -7.16
C ILE A 302 4.33 -26.20 -6.93
N VAL A 303 3.89 -26.18 -5.67
CA VAL A 303 2.63 -25.56 -5.25
C VAL A 303 2.96 -24.37 -4.36
N ILE A 304 2.58 -23.16 -4.79
CA ILE A 304 2.69 -21.94 -4.00
C ILE A 304 1.30 -21.59 -3.49
N MET A 305 1.19 -21.30 -2.20
CA MET A 305 -0.08 -21.05 -1.54
C MET A 305 -0.06 -19.71 -0.81
N CYS A 306 -1.17 -18.97 -0.90
CA CYS A 306 -1.41 -17.74 -0.17
C CYS A 306 -2.88 -17.72 0.26
N ALA A 307 -3.16 -18.33 1.40
CA ALA A 307 -4.52 -18.47 1.93
C ALA A 307 -4.50 -18.34 3.46
N SER A 308 -5.69 -18.31 4.08
CA SER A 308 -5.76 -18.32 5.55
C SER A 308 -5.15 -19.62 6.13
N PRO A 309 -4.66 -19.59 7.39
CA PRO A 309 -4.07 -20.78 8.03
C PRO A 309 -4.98 -22.01 8.01
N ALA A 310 -6.29 -21.81 8.17
CA ALA A 310 -7.29 -22.87 8.08
C ALA A 310 -7.33 -23.48 6.66
N THR A 311 -7.36 -22.65 5.62
CA THR A 311 -7.35 -23.13 4.23
C THR A 311 -6.07 -23.90 3.90
N ILE A 312 -4.89 -23.39 4.31
CA ILE A 312 -3.60 -24.06 4.11
C ILE A 312 -3.62 -25.45 4.73
N ARG A 313 -4.14 -25.57 5.96
CA ARG A 313 -4.23 -26.86 6.66
C ARG A 313 -5.06 -27.88 5.89
N GLU A 314 -6.22 -27.48 5.37
CA GLU A 314 -7.09 -28.38 4.61
C GLU A 314 -6.47 -28.79 3.26
N ILE A 315 -5.73 -27.90 2.59
CA ILE A 315 -4.97 -28.26 1.39
C ILE A 315 -3.89 -29.30 1.71
N MET A 316 -3.14 -29.12 2.80
CA MET A 316 -2.08 -30.07 3.19
C MET A 316 -2.65 -31.43 3.60
N LEU A 317 -3.80 -31.46 4.28
CA LEU A 317 -4.49 -32.71 4.59
C LEU A 317 -4.96 -33.45 3.33
N ALA A 318 -5.49 -32.72 2.35
CA ALA A 318 -5.86 -33.29 1.05
C ALA A 318 -4.64 -33.81 0.27
N ALA A 319 -3.52 -33.09 0.32
CA ALA A 319 -2.26 -33.55 -0.28
C ALA A 319 -1.76 -34.85 0.36
N ALA A 320 -1.89 -35.00 1.68
CA ALA A 320 -1.56 -36.24 2.38
C ALA A 320 -2.46 -37.41 1.94
N GLU A 321 -3.75 -37.19 1.69
CA GLU A 321 -4.68 -38.22 1.17
C GLU A 321 -4.30 -38.70 -0.23
N LEU A 322 -3.63 -37.85 -1.00
CA LEU A 322 -3.14 -38.16 -2.33
C LEU A 322 -1.73 -38.76 -2.34
N ASN A 323 -1.15 -39.04 -1.17
CA ASN A 323 0.25 -39.44 -0.99
C ASN A 323 1.25 -38.44 -1.60
N MET A 324 0.87 -37.16 -1.75
CA MET A 324 1.77 -36.13 -2.32
C MET A 324 2.86 -35.70 -1.33
N VAL A 325 2.58 -35.78 -0.02
CA VAL A 325 3.50 -35.34 1.05
C VAL A 325 4.74 -36.23 1.12
N ASP A 326 4.56 -37.55 1.20
CA ASP A 326 5.66 -38.49 1.44
C ASP A 326 6.32 -39.01 0.15
N SER A 327 5.80 -38.64 -1.02
CA SER A 327 6.30 -39.08 -2.33
C SER A 327 7.70 -38.56 -2.67
N GLY A 328 8.07 -37.39 -2.13
CA GLY A 328 9.25 -36.64 -2.57
C GLY A 328 9.11 -35.95 -3.93
N GLU A 329 7.94 -36.05 -4.59
CA GLU A 329 7.70 -35.49 -5.92
C GLU A 329 7.11 -34.07 -5.91
N TYR A 330 6.65 -33.61 -4.74
CA TYR A 330 5.96 -32.32 -4.59
C TYR A 330 6.62 -31.45 -3.52
N VAL A 331 6.61 -30.14 -3.76
CA VAL A 331 7.04 -29.12 -2.79
C VAL A 331 5.92 -28.11 -2.62
N PHE A 332 5.53 -27.87 -1.37
CA PHE A 332 4.50 -26.90 -1.02
C PHE A 332 5.15 -25.68 -0.36
N PHE A 333 4.77 -24.48 -0.81
CA PHE A 333 5.16 -23.21 -0.23
C PHE A 333 3.93 -22.50 0.32
N ASN A 334 3.98 -22.02 1.57
CA ASN A 334 3.02 -21.05 2.09
C ASN A 334 3.68 -19.68 2.19
N ILE A 335 3.12 -18.68 1.51
CA ILE A 335 3.54 -17.28 1.65
C ILE A 335 2.80 -16.69 2.84
N GLU A 336 3.53 -16.42 3.92
CA GLU A 336 3.03 -15.77 5.13
C GLU A 336 3.57 -14.35 5.23
N ILE A 337 2.71 -13.40 4.86
CA ILE A 337 3.06 -11.99 4.65
C ILE A 337 3.28 -11.25 5.97
N PHE A 338 2.71 -11.79 7.06
CA PHE A 338 2.87 -11.23 8.39
C PHE A 338 2.95 -12.37 9.41
N SER A 339 4.02 -12.38 10.20
CA SER A 339 4.53 -13.53 10.95
C SER A 339 3.78 -13.83 12.25
N SER A 340 2.46 -13.62 12.29
CA SER A 340 1.70 -13.86 13.53
C SER A 340 1.73 -15.34 13.94
N MET A 341 1.94 -16.28 13.01
CA MET A 341 2.10 -17.70 13.37
C MET A 341 3.53 -18.08 13.77
N ALA A 342 4.55 -17.35 13.33
CA ALA A 342 5.91 -17.53 13.88
C ALA A 342 6.06 -16.85 15.25
N ALA A 343 5.33 -15.77 15.48
CA ALA A 343 5.31 -15.03 16.74
C ALA A 343 4.51 -15.75 17.83
N THR A 344 3.45 -16.47 17.47
CA THR A 344 2.75 -17.36 18.39
C THR A 344 3.49 -18.70 18.42
N LYS A 345 4.03 -19.16 19.55
CA LYS A 345 4.68 -20.48 19.70
C LYS A 345 3.73 -21.67 19.49
N LYS A 346 2.60 -21.46 18.82
CA LYS A 346 1.62 -22.47 18.47
C LYS A 346 1.97 -23.05 17.09
N PRO A 347 2.10 -24.38 16.99
CA PRO A 347 2.39 -25.00 15.70
C PRO A 347 1.26 -24.71 14.68
N PRO A 348 1.58 -24.30 13.44
CA PRO A 348 0.59 -23.85 12.45
C PRO A 348 -0.33 -24.97 11.93
N TRP A 349 -0.04 -26.23 12.25
CA TRP A 349 -0.85 -27.42 11.92
C TRP A 349 -1.87 -27.79 13.01
N PHE A 350 -1.70 -27.28 14.24
CA PHE A 350 -2.48 -27.71 15.40
C PHE A 350 -3.79 -26.94 15.53
N VAL A 351 -4.90 -27.68 15.67
CA VAL A 351 -6.23 -27.12 15.95
C VAL A 351 -6.79 -27.75 17.21
N LYS A 352 -7.01 -26.94 18.25
CA LYS A 352 -7.44 -27.40 19.58
C LYS A 352 -8.77 -28.17 19.58
N ASN A 353 -9.69 -27.82 18.68
CA ASN A 353 -11.03 -28.42 18.60
C ASN A 353 -11.11 -29.57 17.59
N ASP A 354 -9.98 -30.01 17.03
CA ASP A 354 -9.92 -31.13 16.07
C ASP A 354 -9.37 -32.39 16.75
N THR A 355 -9.57 -33.56 16.15
CA THR A 355 -9.13 -34.84 16.74
C THR A 355 -7.60 -34.95 16.78
N ASP A 356 -7.07 -35.66 17.77
CA ASP A 356 -5.63 -35.91 17.89
C ASP A 356 -5.05 -36.61 16.65
N GLU A 357 -5.81 -37.56 16.09
CA GLU A 357 -5.44 -38.25 14.85
C GLU A 357 -5.31 -37.29 13.68
N ARG A 358 -6.28 -36.39 13.49
CA ARG A 358 -6.25 -35.41 12.40
C ARG A 358 -5.15 -34.36 12.60
N ASN A 359 -4.89 -33.96 13.84
CA ASN A 359 -3.75 -33.10 14.18
C ASN A 359 -2.41 -33.79 13.89
N GLN A 360 -2.28 -35.09 14.17
CA GLN A 360 -1.07 -35.85 13.83
C GLN A 360 -0.90 -35.98 12.31
N LYS A 361 -2.00 -36.21 11.57
CA LYS A 361 -2.00 -36.21 10.09
C LYS A 361 -1.58 -34.84 9.54
N ALA A 362 -2.11 -33.74 10.09
CA ALA A 362 -1.72 -32.39 9.71
C ALA A 362 -0.24 -32.12 10.03
N LYS A 363 0.24 -32.54 11.20
CA LYS A 363 1.66 -32.43 11.57
C LYS A 363 2.57 -33.11 10.57
N ASN A 364 2.23 -34.35 10.17
CA ASN A 364 2.97 -35.07 9.14
C ASN A 364 2.88 -34.35 7.79
N ALA A 365 1.70 -33.90 7.38
CA ALA A 365 1.51 -33.18 6.12
C ALA A 365 2.40 -31.93 6.02
N TYR A 366 2.57 -31.20 7.14
CA TYR A 366 3.38 -29.98 7.19
C TYR A 366 4.88 -30.23 7.07
N THR A 367 5.35 -31.48 7.11
CA THR A 367 6.77 -31.80 6.85
C THR A 367 7.19 -31.52 5.40
N ALA A 368 6.23 -31.51 4.45
CA ALA A 368 6.45 -31.14 3.06
C ALA A 368 6.16 -29.66 2.76
N LEU A 369 5.81 -28.87 3.79
CA LEU A 369 5.46 -27.45 3.66
C LEU A 369 6.63 -26.55 4.06
N LEU A 370 7.05 -25.70 3.13
CA LEU A 370 8.01 -24.63 3.36
C LEU A 370 7.27 -23.31 3.57
N GLN A 371 7.59 -22.60 4.65
CA GLN A 371 6.99 -21.30 4.93
C GLN A 371 7.92 -20.16 4.50
N VAL A 372 7.37 -19.23 3.72
CA VAL A 372 8.04 -18.00 3.30
C VAL A 372 7.52 -16.88 4.19
N VAL A 373 8.35 -16.46 5.15
CA VAL A 373 8.02 -15.44 6.16
C VAL A 373 8.95 -14.24 6.05
N ALA A 374 8.48 -13.08 6.51
CA ALA A 374 9.36 -11.93 6.74
C ALA A 374 10.32 -12.24 7.89
N ARG A 375 11.60 -11.85 7.75
CA ARG A 375 12.59 -11.98 8.82
C ARG A 375 12.22 -11.04 9.97
N GLN A 376 12.02 -11.60 11.15
CA GLN A 376 11.85 -10.84 12.38
C GLN A 376 13.22 -10.53 13.00
N PRO A 377 13.46 -9.31 13.50
CA PRO A 377 14.63 -9.02 14.32
C PRO A 377 14.56 -9.79 15.65
N GLU A 378 15.67 -10.38 16.06
CA GLU A 378 15.79 -11.16 17.31
C GLU A 378 16.78 -10.52 18.30
N ASP A 379 17.30 -9.34 17.97
CA ASP A 379 18.21 -8.61 18.83
C ASP A 379 17.53 -8.07 20.09
N GLU A 380 18.34 -7.79 21.11
CA GLU A 380 17.88 -7.35 22.43
C GLU A 380 17.18 -5.98 22.37
N GLU A 381 17.62 -5.09 21.47
CA GLU A 381 17.02 -3.77 21.30
C GLU A 381 15.57 -3.90 20.82
N TYR A 382 15.31 -4.72 19.80
CA TYR A 382 13.97 -4.99 19.30
C TYR A 382 13.09 -5.70 20.35
N ARG A 383 13.65 -6.64 21.11
CA ARG A 383 12.92 -7.33 22.19
C ARG A 383 12.45 -6.37 23.27
N ARG A 384 13.35 -5.51 23.77
CA ARG A 384 13.01 -4.50 24.78
C ARG A 384 11.95 -3.53 24.25
N PHE A 385 12.13 -3.03 23.03
CA PHE A 385 11.14 -2.19 22.38
C PHE A 385 9.77 -2.87 22.27
N SER A 386 9.74 -4.15 21.89
CA SER A 386 8.51 -4.94 21.81
C SER A 386 7.81 -5.08 23.16
N GLU A 387 8.56 -5.36 24.23
CA GLU A 387 8.02 -5.47 25.59
C GLU A 387 7.45 -4.14 26.10
N GLU A 388 8.15 -3.03 25.88
CA GLU A 388 7.68 -1.68 26.25
C GLU A 388 6.39 -1.31 25.49
N VAL A 389 6.34 -1.57 24.19
CA VAL A 389 5.14 -1.35 23.38
C VAL A 389 3.98 -2.20 23.91
N LYS A 390 4.19 -3.49 24.20
CA LYS A 390 3.16 -4.37 24.76
C LYS A 390 2.59 -3.82 26.08
N GLN A 391 3.46 -3.30 26.96
CA GLN A 391 3.05 -2.69 28.23
C GLN A 391 2.22 -1.42 28.01
N LEU A 392 2.68 -0.51 27.15
CA LEU A 392 1.97 0.72 26.80
C LEU A 392 0.61 0.44 26.14
N THR A 393 0.55 -0.53 25.24
CA THR A 393 -0.70 -0.92 24.58
C THR A 393 -1.73 -1.44 25.60
N LYS A 394 -1.29 -2.27 26.55
CA LYS A 394 -2.16 -2.80 27.61
C LYS A 394 -2.65 -1.68 28.53
N ALA A 395 -1.78 -0.75 28.93
CA ALA A 395 -2.11 0.32 29.86
C ALA A 395 -3.06 1.36 29.24
N ASN A 396 -2.84 1.76 27.99
CA ASN A 396 -3.48 2.94 27.40
C ASN A 396 -4.58 2.62 26.39
N PHE A 397 -4.62 1.39 25.83
CA PHE A 397 -5.50 1.05 24.71
C PHE A 397 -6.35 -0.20 24.94
N ASN A 398 -6.31 -0.78 26.14
CA ASN A 398 -7.09 -1.97 26.52
C ASN A 398 -6.97 -3.12 25.50
N TYR A 399 -5.80 -3.26 24.88
CA TYR A 399 -5.48 -4.31 23.92
C TYR A 399 -4.28 -5.10 24.43
N THR A 400 -4.38 -6.42 24.37
CA THR A 400 -3.28 -7.33 24.71
C THR A 400 -2.97 -8.15 23.47
N TYR A 401 -1.69 -8.14 23.06
CA TYR A 401 -1.21 -9.02 22.00
C TYR A 401 -1.38 -10.48 22.43
N ALA A 402 -1.60 -11.39 21.47
CA ALA A 402 -1.58 -12.82 21.78
C ALA A 402 -0.25 -13.18 22.46
N GLU A 403 -0.29 -14.02 23.50
CA GLU A 403 0.91 -14.45 24.19
C GLU A 403 1.86 -15.17 23.23
N ASP A 404 3.15 -14.81 23.28
CA ASP A 404 4.23 -15.40 22.49
C ASP A 404 4.43 -16.88 22.83
#